data_AF-R9RD90-F1
#
_entry.id   AF-R9RD90-F1
#
_cell.length_a   1.000
_cell.length_b   1.000
_cell.length_c   1.000
_cell.angle_alpha   90.00
_cell.angle_beta   90.00
_cell.angle_gamma   90.00
#
_symmetry.space_group_name_H-M   'P 1'
#
loop_
_entity.id
_entity.type
_entity.pdbx_description
1 polymer ?
#
loop_
_entity_poly.entity_id
_entity_poly.type
_entity_poly.pdbx_seq_one_letter_code
_entity_poly.pdbx_strand_id
1 'polypeptide(L)'
;MRYLQIIVLCEGESDAIYLDRIFKILKEKNSDINLKFTAIPTKGKANFENKKYLDKVKNAKLKFQGESQVLYVVDTDDIDTSKEDSELLKRINRYVIDQNWHFVFFNRDIEDVLNKKANRKKKTNEARSYSEKKFNEVDKNNLKVKNYFTRGTSNLFSVISKELGIKI
;
A
#
# COMPACT_ATOMS: atom_id res chain seq x y z
N MET A 1 9.12 -23.43 4.47
CA MET A 1 8.05 -22.56 3.92
C MET A 1 7.81 -21.43 4.90
N ARG A 2 8.05 -20.17 4.50
CA ARG A 2 7.88 -19.00 5.38
C ARG A 2 6.40 -18.62 5.44
N TYR A 3 5.85 -18.36 6.62
CA TYR A 3 4.47 -17.89 6.79
C TYR A 3 4.50 -16.39 7.07
N LEU A 4 4.01 -15.61 6.11
CA LEU A 4 4.08 -14.15 6.16
C LEU A 4 2.69 -13.56 5.98
N GLN A 5 2.28 -12.68 6.89
CA GLN A 5 1.11 -11.84 6.76
C GLN A 5 1.54 -10.41 6.47
N ILE A 6 0.94 -9.82 5.44
CA ILE A 6 1.05 -8.40 5.14
C ILE A 6 -0.28 -7.75 5.49
N ILE A 7 -0.25 -6.92 6.52
CA ILE A 7 -1.37 -6.10 6.96
C ILE A 7 -1.20 -4.72 6.34
N VAL A 8 -2.17 -4.24 5.58
CA VAL A 8 -2.11 -2.94 4.93
C VAL A 8 -3.19 -2.02 5.45
N LEU A 9 -2.79 -0.90 6.04
CA LEU A 9 -3.67 0.23 6.27
C LEU A 9 -3.64 1.10 5.03
N CYS A 10 -4.82 1.39 4.48
CA CYS A 10 -4.99 2.22 3.28
C CYS A 10 -6.17 3.17 3.48
N GLU A 11 -6.33 4.14 2.59
CA GLU A 11 -7.33 5.19 2.74
C GLU A 11 -8.75 4.66 2.48
N GLY A 12 -8.93 3.95 1.37
CA GLY A 12 -10.23 3.52 0.86
C GLY A 12 -10.34 2.05 0.48
N GLU A 13 -11.56 1.65 0.11
CA GLU A 13 -11.86 0.30 -0.37
C GLU A 13 -11.29 0.04 -1.77
N SER A 14 -11.20 1.06 -2.63
CA SER A 14 -10.55 0.98 -3.94
C SER A 14 -9.10 0.51 -3.81
N ASP A 15 -8.35 1.14 -2.90
CA ASP A 15 -6.93 0.90 -2.71
C ASP A 15 -6.72 -0.52 -2.18
N ALA A 16 -7.56 -0.95 -1.23
CA ALA A 16 -7.57 -2.32 -0.74
C ALA A 16 -7.75 -3.34 -1.86
N ILE A 17 -8.62 -3.07 -2.85
CA ILE A 17 -8.85 -3.96 -4.00
C ILE A 17 -7.62 -3.98 -4.92
N TYR A 18 -7.02 -2.83 -5.23
CA TYR A 18 -5.80 -2.78 -6.05
C TYR A 18 -4.65 -3.54 -5.38
N LEU A 19 -4.41 -3.28 -4.09
CA LEU A 19 -3.35 -3.92 -3.30
C LEU A 19 -3.57 -5.43 -3.19
N ASP A 20 -4.80 -5.89 -2.95
CA ASP A 20 -5.13 -7.32 -2.93
C ASP A 20 -4.71 -8.02 -4.24
N ARG A 21 -4.98 -7.40 -5.38
CA ARG A 21 -4.58 -7.94 -6.69
C ARG A 21 -3.07 -7.97 -6.86
N ILE A 22 -2.38 -6.91 -6.47
CA ILE A 22 -0.91 -6.86 -6.53
C ILE A 22 -0.31 -7.97 -5.66
N PHE A 23 -0.77 -8.13 -4.43
CA PHE A 23 -0.24 -9.16 -3.53
C PHE A 23 -0.61 -10.59 -3.95
N LYS A 24 -1.72 -10.81 -4.64
CA LYS A 24 -2.04 -12.09 -5.28
C LYS A 24 -1.02 -12.46 -6.36
N ILE A 25 -0.71 -11.52 -7.25
CA ILE A 25 0.31 -11.71 -8.31
C ILE A 25 1.68 -11.99 -7.68
N LEU A 26 2.04 -11.24 -6.63
CA LEU A 26 3.31 -11.48 -5.91
C LEU A 26 3.33 -12.84 -5.21
N LYS A 27 2.21 -13.29 -4.65
CA LYS A 27 2.11 -14.62 -4.03
C LYS A 27 2.41 -15.73 -5.04
N GLU A 28 1.88 -15.64 -6.26
CA GLU A 28 2.11 -16.62 -7.32
C GLU A 28 3.59 -16.71 -7.73
N LYS A 29 4.30 -15.59 -7.72
CA LYS A 29 5.76 -15.53 -7.99
C LYS A 29 6.64 -16.05 -6.83
N ASN A 30 6.08 -16.20 -5.62
CA ASN A 30 6.82 -16.53 -4.41
C ASN A 30 6.23 -17.77 -3.73
N SER A 31 6.26 -18.91 -4.44
CA SER A 31 5.68 -20.19 -3.98
C SER A 31 6.31 -20.74 -2.69
N ASP A 32 7.50 -20.28 -2.32
CA ASP A 32 8.18 -20.62 -1.07
C ASP A 32 7.63 -19.87 0.17
N ILE A 33 6.77 -18.87 -0.05
CA ILE A 33 6.14 -18.04 0.97
C ILE A 33 4.62 -18.31 1.00
N ASN A 34 4.11 -18.74 2.14
CA ASN A 34 2.67 -18.74 2.39
C ASN A 34 2.22 -17.31 2.77
N LEU A 35 1.94 -16.51 1.74
CA LEU A 35 1.55 -15.11 1.90
C LEU A 35 0.05 -14.98 2.21
N LYS A 36 -0.26 -14.26 3.30
CA LYS A 36 -1.60 -13.79 3.66
C LYS A 36 -1.67 -12.27 3.54
N PHE A 37 -2.59 -11.77 2.73
CA PHE A 37 -2.89 -10.34 2.65
C PHE A 37 -4.05 -9.98 3.59
N THR A 38 -3.99 -8.82 4.24
CA THR A 38 -5.06 -8.30 5.11
C THR A 38 -5.16 -6.79 4.97
N ALA A 39 -6.17 -6.29 4.26
CA ALA A 39 -6.41 -4.85 4.13
C ALA A 39 -7.28 -4.31 5.28
N ILE A 40 -6.97 -3.09 5.73
CA ILE A 40 -7.72 -2.31 6.71
C ILE A 40 -7.92 -0.90 6.13
N PRO A 41 -9.03 -0.65 5.41
CA PRO A 41 -9.40 0.70 5.00
C PRO A 41 -9.67 1.58 6.24
N THR A 42 -8.98 2.71 6.30
CA THR A 42 -8.97 3.64 7.44
C THR A 42 -9.97 4.78 7.30
N LYS A 43 -10.66 4.88 6.15
CA LYS A 43 -11.61 5.96 5.83
C LYS A 43 -10.93 7.34 5.92
N GLY A 44 -9.79 7.47 5.27
CA GLY A 44 -8.99 8.71 5.23
C GLY A 44 -7.61 8.55 5.85
N LYS A 45 -6.59 9.07 5.17
CA LYS A 45 -5.17 9.00 5.55
C LYS A 45 -4.84 9.58 6.94
N ALA A 46 -5.64 10.51 7.45
CA ALA A 46 -5.45 11.15 8.77
C ALA A 46 -5.79 10.25 9.98
N ASN A 47 -6.37 9.06 9.78
CA ASN A 47 -6.78 8.16 10.86
C ASN A 47 -5.68 7.20 11.36
N PHE A 48 -4.40 7.53 11.12
CA PHE A 48 -3.25 6.67 11.45
C PHE A 48 -3.09 6.38 12.95
N GLU A 49 -3.55 7.28 13.83
CA GLU A 49 -3.51 7.13 15.30
C GLU A 49 -4.81 6.55 15.87
N ASN A 50 -5.83 6.30 15.03
CA ASN A 50 -7.15 5.91 15.52
C ASN A 50 -7.12 4.50 16.11
N LYS A 51 -7.41 4.41 17.42
CA LYS A 51 -7.40 3.17 18.22
C LYS A 51 -8.17 2.02 17.58
N LYS A 52 -9.29 2.29 16.90
CA LYS A 52 -10.07 1.26 16.20
C LYS A 52 -9.25 0.51 15.14
N TYR A 53 -8.41 1.21 14.38
CA TYR A 53 -7.58 0.59 13.33
C TYR A 53 -6.35 -0.07 13.94
N LEU A 54 -5.78 0.52 14.99
CA LEU A 54 -4.70 -0.10 15.76
C LEU A 54 -5.11 -1.45 16.38
N ASP A 55 -6.30 -1.51 16.97
CA ASP A 55 -6.86 -2.75 17.53
C ASP A 55 -7.10 -3.79 16.43
N LYS A 56 -7.52 -3.38 15.23
CA LYS A 56 -7.63 -4.29 14.08
C LYS A 56 -6.27 -4.86 13.65
N VAL A 57 -5.22 -4.03 13.61
CA VAL A 57 -3.85 -4.49 13.32
C VAL A 57 -3.39 -5.49 14.38
N LYS A 58 -3.54 -5.14 15.67
CA LYS A 58 -3.16 -6.02 16.79
C LYS A 58 -3.90 -7.36 16.72
N ASN A 59 -5.21 -7.34 16.50
CA ASN A 59 -6.02 -8.55 16.37
C ASN A 59 -5.64 -9.38 15.15
N ALA A 60 -5.29 -8.75 14.02
CA ALA A 60 -4.82 -9.46 12.84
C ALA A 60 -3.49 -10.17 13.08
N LYS A 61 -2.55 -9.53 13.79
CA LYS A 61 -1.26 -10.14 14.21
C LYS A 61 -1.49 -11.33 15.14
N LEU A 62 -2.31 -11.16 16.20
CA LEU A 62 -2.57 -12.21 17.19
C LEU A 62 -3.20 -13.48 16.60
N LYS A 63 -4.00 -13.34 15.53
CA LYS A 63 -4.68 -14.45 14.87
C LYS A 63 -3.81 -15.18 13.84
N PHE A 64 -2.60 -14.69 13.56
CA PHE A 64 -1.74 -15.26 12.53
C PHE A 64 -0.55 -15.98 13.17
N GLN A 65 -0.39 -17.25 12.83
CA GLN A 65 0.76 -18.05 13.25
C GLN A 65 1.87 -17.89 12.21
N GLY A 66 2.70 -16.87 12.39
CA GLY A 66 3.80 -16.53 11.49
C GLY A 66 4.28 -15.09 11.70
N GLU A 67 5.05 -14.59 10.75
CA GLU A 67 5.53 -13.21 10.76
C GLU A 67 4.45 -12.27 10.23
N SER A 68 4.20 -11.14 10.91
CA SER A 68 3.25 -10.12 10.45
C SER A 68 3.95 -8.78 10.23
N GLN A 69 3.93 -8.32 8.99
CA GLN A 69 4.46 -7.02 8.57
C GLN A 69 3.30 -6.05 8.32
N VAL A 70 3.50 -4.78 8.67
CA VAL A 70 2.46 -3.74 8.53
C VAL A 70 2.93 -2.66 7.57
N LEU A 71 2.10 -2.36 6.58
CA LEU A 71 2.34 -1.28 5.63
C LEU A 71 1.27 -0.22 5.87
N TYR A 72 1.69 1.04 5.98
CA TYR A 72 0.78 2.18 5.96
C TYR A 72 0.90 2.85 4.59
N VAL A 73 -0.14 2.70 3.79
CA VAL A 73 -0.22 3.18 2.41
C VAL A 73 -0.95 4.51 2.38
N VAL A 74 -0.34 5.50 1.76
CA VAL A 74 -0.90 6.84 1.60
C VAL A 74 -0.81 7.35 0.17
N ASP A 75 -1.88 8.01 -0.24
CA ASP A 75 -1.88 8.86 -1.42
C ASP A 75 -1.24 10.20 -1.04
N THR A 76 -0.34 10.72 -1.88
CA THR A 76 0.32 12.01 -1.60
C THR A 76 -0.55 13.21 -1.98
N ASP A 77 -1.63 12.99 -2.73
CA ASP A 77 -2.46 14.04 -3.33
C ASP A 77 -1.61 15.13 -4.00
N ASP A 78 -1.89 16.40 -3.72
CA ASP A 78 -1.20 17.57 -4.28
C ASP A 78 -0.13 18.13 -3.30
N ILE A 79 0.69 17.24 -2.72
CA ILE A 79 1.74 17.57 -1.73
C ILE A 79 2.71 18.68 -2.17
N ASP A 80 2.92 18.86 -3.47
CA ASP A 80 3.80 19.90 -4.02
C ASP A 80 3.22 21.31 -3.86
N THR A 81 1.91 21.41 -3.63
CA THR A 81 1.17 22.69 -3.55
C THR A 81 0.49 22.90 -2.19
N SER A 82 0.26 21.83 -1.44
CA SER A 82 -0.46 21.85 -0.16
C SER A 82 0.50 21.68 1.02
N LYS A 83 0.66 22.75 1.80
CA LYS A 83 1.45 22.73 3.05
C LYS A 83 0.84 21.76 4.07
N GLU A 84 -0.49 21.71 4.16
CA GLU A 84 -1.21 20.83 5.07
C GLU A 84 -0.96 19.36 4.74
N ASP A 85 -1.03 18.97 3.46
CA ASP A 85 -0.74 17.59 3.04
C ASP A 85 0.72 17.20 3.32
N SER A 86 1.65 18.14 3.13
CA SER A 86 3.07 17.93 3.44
C SER A 86 3.30 17.69 4.94
N GLU A 87 2.67 18.49 5.81
CA GLU A 87 2.78 18.34 7.26
C GLU A 87 2.12 17.05 7.75
N LEU A 88 0.95 16.70 7.21
CA LEU A 88 0.27 15.45 7.50
C LEU A 88 1.12 14.24 7.09
N LEU A 89 1.71 14.24 5.90
CA LEU A 89 2.57 13.15 5.44
C LEU A 89 3.78 12.97 6.36
N LYS A 90 4.41 14.06 6.80
CA LYS A 90 5.53 14.01 7.77
C LYS A 90 5.11 13.44 9.12
N ARG A 91 3.90 13.76 9.60
CA ARG A 91 3.35 13.18 10.84
C ARG A 91 3.11 11.68 10.69
N ILE A 92 2.48 11.27 9.58
CA ILE A 92 2.24 9.87 9.27
C ILE A 92 3.57 9.11 9.21
N ASN A 93 4.55 9.62 8.47
CA ASN A 93 5.84 8.93 8.31
C ASN A 93 6.56 8.74 9.66
N ARG A 94 6.59 9.77 10.52
CA ARG A 94 7.15 9.65 11.88
C ARG A 94 6.42 8.58 12.69
N TYR A 95 5.10 8.63 12.71
CA TYR A 95 4.30 7.64 13.44
C TYR A 95 4.54 6.21 12.95
N VAL A 96 4.59 6.01 11.64
CA VAL A 96 4.83 4.70 11.02
C VAL A 96 6.20 4.13 11.41
N ILE A 97 7.23 4.98 11.46
CA ILE A 97 8.57 4.61 11.94
C ILE A 97 8.52 4.23 13.42
N ASP A 98 7.85 5.03 14.26
CA ASP A 98 7.75 4.77 15.71
C ASP A 98 7.01 3.45 16.02
N GLN A 99 6.08 3.04 15.15
CA GLN A 99 5.38 1.75 15.24
C GLN A 99 6.17 0.56 14.67
N ASN A 100 7.36 0.80 14.12
CA ASN A 100 8.17 -0.18 13.39
C ASN A 100 7.38 -0.82 12.22
N TRP A 101 6.67 0.04 11.48
CA TRP A 101 5.90 -0.31 10.29
C TRP A 101 6.58 0.26 9.03
N HIS A 102 6.07 -0.12 7.87
CA HIS A 102 6.61 0.32 6.58
C HIS A 102 5.74 1.38 5.93
N PHE A 103 6.34 2.53 5.62
CA PHE A 103 5.66 3.61 4.93
C PHE A 103 5.65 3.37 3.41
N VAL A 104 4.48 3.40 2.80
CA VAL A 104 4.30 3.29 1.35
C VAL A 104 3.51 4.47 0.83
N PHE A 105 3.96 5.09 -0.26
CA PHE A 105 3.23 6.16 -0.93
C PHE A 105 2.80 5.78 -2.34
N PHE A 106 1.71 6.37 -2.82
CA PHE A 106 1.39 6.50 -4.24
C PHE A 106 1.32 7.99 -4.57
N ASN A 107 2.17 8.47 -5.50
CA ASN A 107 2.18 9.90 -5.82
C ASN A 107 0.94 10.28 -6.64
N ARG A 108 0.23 11.28 -6.14
CA ARG A 108 -1.19 11.57 -6.35
C ARG A 108 -2.10 10.51 -5.76
N ASP A 109 -2.36 9.43 -6.49
CA ASP A 109 -3.16 8.31 -6.00
C ASP A 109 -2.71 6.97 -6.62
N ILE A 110 -3.17 5.86 -6.04
CA ILE A 110 -2.86 4.51 -6.52
C ILE A 110 -3.27 4.29 -7.99
N GLU A 111 -4.35 4.93 -8.43
CA GLU A 111 -4.79 4.85 -9.81
C GLU A 111 -3.84 5.56 -10.77
N ASP A 112 -3.35 6.77 -10.47
CA ASP A 112 -2.37 7.48 -11.31
C ASP A 112 -1.08 6.66 -11.48
N VAL A 113 -0.66 5.93 -10.45
CA VAL A 113 0.53 5.06 -10.49
C VAL A 113 0.29 3.77 -11.29
N LEU A 114 -0.85 3.11 -11.09
CA LEU A 114 -1.14 1.79 -11.68
C LEU A 114 -1.87 1.84 -13.02
N ASN A 115 -2.57 2.94 -13.30
CA ASN A 115 -3.49 3.07 -14.41
C ASN A 115 -3.71 4.56 -14.73
N LYS A 116 -2.73 5.18 -15.41
CA LYS A 116 -2.64 6.63 -15.77
C LYS A 116 -3.91 7.32 -16.32
N LYS A 117 -5.00 6.59 -16.60
CA LYS A 117 -6.32 7.09 -17.02
C LYS A 117 -7.45 6.36 -16.27
N ALA A 118 -7.66 6.72 -15.01
CA ALA A 118 -8.79 6.26 -14.20
C ALA A 118 -9.88 7.35 -14.10
N ASN A 119 -11.16 6.98 -14.23
CA ASN A 119 -12.27 7.90 -14.01
C ASN A 119 -12.62 7.93 -12.52
N ARG A 120 -12.38 9.08 -11.89
CA ARG A 120 -12.67 9.32 -10.46
C ARG A 120 -14.08 8.92 -10.01
N LYS A 121 -15.10 8.99 -10.88
CA LYS A 121 -16.48 8.61 -10.55
C LYS A 121 -16.72 7.09 -10.51
N LYS A 122 -15.73 6.28 -10.90
CA LYS A 122 -15.86 4.81 -11.03
C LYS A 122 -14.72 4.04 -10.36
N LYS A 123 -13.97 4.66 -9.43
CA LYS A 123 -12.77 4.09 -8.76
C LYS A 123 -12.95 2.62 -8.32
N THR A 124 -14.02 2.29 -7.58
CA THR A 124 -14.26 0.90 -7.13
C THR A 124 -14.47 -0.10 -8.27
N ASN A 125 -15.21 0.29 -9.32
CA ASN A 125 -15.43 -0.57 -10.49
C ASN A 125 -14.14 -0.74 -11.30
N GLU A 126 -13.33 0.31 -11.40
CA GLU A 126 -12.03 0.27 -12.07
C GLU A 126 -11.06 -0.65 -11.33
N ALA A 127 -10.98 -0.54 -10.00
CA ALA A 127 -10.22 -1.45 -9.15
C ALA A 127 -10.67 -2.92 -9.33
N ARG A 128 -11.98 -3.16 -9.40
CA ARG A 128 -12.55 -4.50 -9.67
C ARG A 128 -12.27 -5.01 -11.09
N SER A 129 -12.00 -4.12 -12.04
CA SER A 129 -11.66 -4.49 -13.43
C SER A 129 -10.15 -4.65 -13.66
N TYR A 130 -9.31 -4.28 -12.68
CA TYR A 130 -7.88 -4.19 -12.86
C TYR A 130 -7.22 -5.56 -12.99
N SER A 131 -6.75 -5.94 -14.17
CA SER A 131 -6.22 -7.29 -14.41
C SER A 131 -4.71 -7.37 -14.19
N GLU A 132 -4.20 -8.60 -14.03
CA GLU A 132 -2.76 -8.86 -14.05
C GLU A 132 -2.10 -8.36 -15.34
N LYS A 133 -2.77 -8.49 -16.50
CA LYS A 133 -2.31 -7.91 -17.77
C LYS A 133 -2.04 -6.41 -17.64
N LYS A 134 -3.00 -5.64 -17.10
CA LYS A 134 -2.82 -4.20 -16.86
C LYS A 134 -1.67 -3.93 -15.90
N PHE A 135 -1.54 -4.74 -14.84
CA PHE A 135 -0.42 -4.61 -13.93
C PHE A 135 0.92 -4.85 -14.61
N ASN A 136 1.02 -5.81 -15.52
CA ASN A 136 2.25 -6.10 -16.26
C ASN A 136 2.62 -5.02 -17.28
N GLU A 137 1.66 -4.20 -17.72
CA GLU A 137 1.90 -3.01 -18.56
C GLU A 137 2.50 -1.83 -17.76
N VAL A 138 2.38 -1.82 -16.43
CA VAL A 138 3.01 -0.79 -15.58
C VAL A 138 4.52 -0.97 -15.58
N ASP A 139 5.27 0.11 -15.83
CA ASP A 139 6.72 0.12 -15.64
C ASP A 139 7.06 -0.07 -14.15
N LYS A 140 7.66 -1.22 -13.82
CA LYS A 140 7.99 -1.60 -12.44
C LYS A 140 9.04 -0.69 -11.82
N ASN A 141 9.80 0.07 -12.60
CA ASN A 141 10.72 1.08 -12.06
C ASN A 141 9.97 2.24 -11.40
N ASN A 142 8.76 2.56 -11.86
CA ASN A 142 7.91 3.57 -11.22
C ASN A 142 7.44 3.15 -9.82
N LEU A 143 7.47 1.86 -9.49
CA LEU A 143 7.13 1.34 -8.16
C LEU A 143 8.34 1.24 -7.22
N LYS A 144 9.55 1.56 -7.71
CA LYS A 144 10.82 1.50 -6.96
C LYS A 144 11.35 2.90 -6.58
N VAL A 145 10.56 3.95 -6.77
CA VAL A 145 10.98 5.33 -6.53
C VAL A 145 10.87 5.64 -5.04
N LYS A 146 11.96 6.14 -4.43
CA LYS A 146 12.01 6.37 -2.98
C LYS A 146 11.55 7.77 -2.55
N ASN A 147 11.56 8.73 -3.47
CA ASN A 147 11.08 10.09 -3.22
C ASN A 147 9.63 10.21 -3.68
N TYR A 148 8.82 10.96 -2.93
CA TYR A 148 7.40 11.13 -3.22
C TYR A 148 7.12 12.39 -4.06
N PHE A 149 8.11 12.95 -4.78
CA PHE A 149 7.95 14.15 -5.62
C PHE A 149 7.74 13.82 -7.11
N THR A 150 7.94 12.56 -7.50
CA THR A 150 7.82 12.16 -8.91
C THR A 150 6.42 11.66 -9.19
N ARG A 151 5.69 12.35 -10.08
CA ARG A 151 4.30 12.01 -10.41
C ARG A 151 4.14 10.60 -10.96
N GLY A 152 3.11 9.88 -10.50
CA GLY A 152 2.78 8.54 -11.01
C GLY A 152 3.81 7.48 -10.59
N THR A 153 4.48 7.70 -9.46
CA THR A 153 5.45 6.76 -8.88
C THR A 153 5.09 6.38 -7.45
N SER A 154 5.71 5.32 -6.96
CA SER A 154 5.53 4.75 -5.64
C SER A 154 6.83 4.11 -5.17
N ASN A 155 6.98 3.91 -3.86
CA ASN A 155 8.03 3.09 -3.26
C ASN A 155 7.59 1.65 -2.94
N LEU A 156 6.37 1.23 -3.33
CA LEU A 156 5.79 -0.07 -2.97
C LEU A 156 6.76 -1.23 -3.21
N PHE A 157 7.40 -1.28 -4.38
CA PHE A 157 8.31 -2.37 -4.74
C PHE A 157 9.66 -2.26 -4.02
N SER A 158 10.12 -1.05 -3.71
CA SER A 158 11.30 -0.89 -2.86
C SER A 158 11.07 -1.47 -1.47
N VAL A 159 9.90 -1.19 -0.87
CA VAL A 159 9.52 -1.72 0.44
C VAL A 159 9.34 -3.24 0.40
N ILE A 160 8.57 -3.74 -0.57
CA ILE A 160 8.27 -5.18 -0.68
C ILE A 160 9.54 -6.02 -0.90
N SER A 161 10.44 -5.59 -1.79
CA SER A 161 11.66 -6.35 -2.04
C SER A 161 12.66 -6.26 -0.89
N LYS A 162 12.95 -5.04 -0.42
CA LYS A 162 14.03 -4.81 0.55
C LYS A 162 13.65 -5.20 1.97
N GLU A 163 12.42 -4.88 2.38
CA GLU A 163 12.01 -5.03 3.77
C GLU A 163 11.25 -6.35 4.01
N LEU A 164 10.55 -6.86 2.99
CA LEU A 164 9.74 -8.08 3.13
C LEU A 164 10.38 -9.32 2.48
N GLY A 165 11.41 -9.14 1.65
CA GLY A 165 12.12 -10.23 0.97
C GLY A 165 11.26 -10.94 -0.09
N ILE A 166 10.29 -10.24 -0.67
CA ILE A 166 9.40 -10.79 -1.71
C ILE A 166 9.99 -10.48 -3.09
N LYS A 167 10.05 -11.49 -3.96
CA LYS A 167 10.49 -11.36 -5.35
C LYS A 167 9.44 -10.64 -6.19
N ILE A 168 9.91 -9.78 -7.09
CA ILE A 168 9.10 -8.84 -7.88
C ILE A 168 9.05 -9.25 -9.35
#